data_AF-A0A1S1CN17-F1
#
_entry.id   AF-A0A1S1CN17-F1
#
_cell.length_a   1.000
_cell.length_b   1.000
_cell.length_c   1.000
_cell.angle_alpha   90.00
_cell.angle_beta   90.00
_cell.angle_gamma   90.00
#
_symmetry.space_group_name_H-M   'P 1'
#
loop_
_entity.id
_entity.type
_entity.pdbx_description
1 polymer ?
#
loop_
_entity_poly.entity_id
_entity_poly.type
_entity_poly.pdbx_seq_one_letter_code
_entity_poly.pdbx_strand_id
1 'polypeptide(L)'
;MAPHSGHTAGEGSHAYTRRAALTLASRAAAGAGAGALALSGCATTVNASSDRMHVVATTPILADLAQQIAGDRASVHSLVPAGADPHSYEPSLRDIRDVAYARCALTNGLLLEQRKLTKMVEANLPAGVVSVAVAEKIEQYGGKLEAIVEDASLDSIWLGLRVEEGGQNESAPADSSEAGMRFEVQSVRARTATDSSNAQLAAFITQTFGAVEMLCDSHARGVNLTREGDTAIRTGNMGSLELPLQAHTHLSWAFSDAGEYAIELSATAVKAPESVRSSRGTLYCAVGRDPQELVDRLAKEQNVSAAEIKVLSAGHADITARTGDGRLVLRADSSQGAVEYELNRTVVAVPSRTLQEVPAGGSYRFLRSGASEHRGQVYLLAQAVLGKHVHGEIDPHIWHSVPNAKASVQVIRDALISADPAGASEYATRTEQVMKELDALDAQLRQVYGGLPESARNLVTTHDGYRYLASTYGLHIAGFVSASASGEPSIQQRQRLRRTVEDLKVPAIYLDKSTAMRSPVLTELAREAQVRTGVLYSDTLDAQAPHYAQMMLANAHTIALCSGASSGGDSSGASCSEASAS
;
A
#
# COMPACT_ATOMS: atom_id res chain seq x y z
N MET A 1 -1.42 -41.85 30.65
CA MET A 1 -0.75 -42.49 31.81
C MET A 1 0.75 -42.42 31.58
N ALA A 2 1.53 -42.20 32.65
CA ALA A 2 3.00 -42.40 32.65
C ALA A 2 3.34 -43.86 33.06
N PRO A 3 4.61 -44.29 32.94
CA PRO A 3 5.59 -44.25 34.04
C PRO A 3 6.92 -43.56 33.60
N HIS A 4 7.85 -42.99 34.40
CA HIS A 4 8.35 -43.08 35.80
C HIS A 4 9.79 -43.66 35.90
N SER A 5 10.76 -42.81 36.28
CA SER A 5 12.00 -43.11 37.05
C SER A 5 12.78 -41.79 37.30
N GLY A 6 13.53 -41.56 38.39
CA GLY A 6 13.55 -42.21 39.71
C GLY A 6 14.81 -41.95 40.57
N HIS A 7 14.67 -41.24 41.72
CA HIS A 7 15.61 -41.16 42.89
C HIS A 7 17.01 -40.51 42.67
N THR A 8 17.79 -39.97 43.65
CA THR A 8 17.70 -39.54 45.09
C THR A 8 18.89 -38.54 45.37
N ALA A 9 19.14 -37.87 46.52
CA ALA A 9 18.57 -37.83 47.89
C ALA A 9 18.20 -36.35 48.28
N GLY A 10 18.42 -35.70 49.45
CA GLY A 10 19.14 -35.92 50.73
C GLY A 10 20.58 -35.37 50.75
N GLU A 11 21.12 -34.66 51.76
CA GLU A 11 20.64 -34.08 53.06
C GLU A 11 21.42 -32.75 53.31
N GLY A 12 21.15 -31.84 54.25
CA GLY A 12 20.16 -31.68 55.33
C GLY A 12 20.43 -30.34 56.04
N SER A 13 19.50 -29.77 56.83
CA SER A 13 19.66 -28.45 57.45
C SER A 13 19.69 -28.47 58.98
N HIS A 14 20.48 -27.58 59.59
CA HIS A 14 20.34 -27.18 61.00
C HIS A 14 20.81 -25.73 61.17
N ALA A 15 20.44 -25.10 62.30
CA ALA A 15 20.24 -23.66 62.35
C ALA A 15 20.73 -22.97 63.64
N TYR A 16 20.88 -21.65 63.52
CA TYR A 16 20.75 -20.61 64.56
C TYR A 16 21.95 -20.16 65.44
N THR A 17 22.11 -18.83 65.41
CA THR A 17 22.48 -17.89 66.50
C THR A 17 23.94 -17.65 66.98
N ARG A 18 24.45 -16.47 66.57
CA ARG A 18 24.95 -15.36 67.42
C ARG A 18 26.03 -15.63 68.50
N ARG A 19 27.24 -15.13 68.26
CA ARG A 19 27.73 -13.83 68.79
C ARG A 19 29.07 -13.42 68.15
N ALA A 20 29.52 -12.19 68.39
CA ALA A 20 30.72 -11.60 67.78
C ALA A 20 31.78 -11.18 68.83
N ALA A 21 33.05 -11.16 68.40
CA ALA A 21 34.16 -10.44 69.03
C ALA A 21 35.25 -10.18 67.97
N LEU A 22 36.02 -9.10 68.13
CA LEU A 22 37.16 -8.75 67.26
C LEU A 22 38.49 -9.14 67.91
N THR A 23 39.51 -9.42 67.10
CA THR A 23 40.91 -9.11 67.43
C THR A 23 41.72 -8.81 66.16
N LEU A 24 42.91 -8.20 66.32
CA LEU A 24 43.61 -7.46 65.25
C LEU A 24 44.90 -8.11 64.74
N ALA A 25 45.32 -7.65 63.55
CA ALA A 25 46.70 -7.58 63.03
C ALA A 25 47.41 -8.88 62.59
N SER A 26 48.32 -8.88 61.60
CA SER A 26 48.58 -7.93 60.49
C SER A 26 49.68 -8.48 59.55
N ARG A 27 49.61 -8.22 58.22
CA ARG A 27 50.73 -7.65 57.42
C ARG A 27 50.46 -7.54 55.89
N ALA A 28 50.78 -6.36 55.36
CA ALA A 28 51.46 -6.09 54.08
C ALA A 28 50.89 -6.57 52.71
N ALA A 29 50.18 -5.64 52.06
CA ALA A 29 50.64 -4.89 50.86
C ALA A 29 50.42 -5.38 49.40
N ALA A 30 50.13 -4.36 48.56
CA ALA A 30 50.27 -4.24 47.10
C ALA A 30 49.33 -5.05 46.17
N GLY A 31 48.78 -4.36 45.15
CA GLY A 31 48.03 -4.98 44.04
C GLY A 31 46.68 -4.34 43.70
N ALA A 32 46.63 -3.03 43.41
CA ALA A 32 45.40 -2.40 42.91
C ALA A 32 45.19 -2.70 41.41
N GLY A 33 43.98 -3.11 41.01
CA GLY A 33 43.67 -3.51 39.64
C GLY A 33 42.18 -3.74 39.40
N ALA A 34 41.37 -2.67 39.50
CA ALA A 34 39.91 -2.76 39.36
C ALA A 34 39.47 -2.92 37.89
N GLY A 35 39.45 -4.16 37.40
CA GLY A 35 38.98 -4.54 36.05
C GLY A 35 37.45 -4.47 35.88
N ALA A 36 36.83 -3.33 36.19
CA ALA A 36 35.41 -3.11 35.95
C ALA A 36 35.17 -2.86 34.44
N LEU A 37 34.87 -3.93 33.71
CA LEU A 37 34.51 -3.88 32.28
C LEU A 37 33.14 -3.20 32.08
N ALA A 38 33.16 -1.86 32.03
CA ALA A 38 32.02 -1.07 31.61
C ALA A 38 31.78 -1.28 30.10
N LEU A 39 30.85 -2.18 29.78
CA LEU A 39 30.27 -2.32 28.43
C LEU A 39 29.46 -1.07 28.10
N SER A 40 30.16 -0.02 27.66
CA SER A 40 29.58 1.25 27.21
C SER A 40 28.88 1.08 25.86
N GLY A 41 27.75 0.38 25.84
CA GLY A 41 26.88 0.30 24.69
C GLY A 41 26.25 1.66 24.42
N CYS A 42 26.73 2.36 23.39
CA CYS A 42 26.21 3.66 22.94
C CYS A 42 24.84 3.52 22.27
N ALA A 43 23.82 3.13 23.04
CA ALA A 43 22.42 3.22 22.66
C ALA A 43 21.79 4.39 23.43
N THR A 44 21.32 5.42 22.71
CA THR A 44 20.66 6.57 23.33
C THR A 44 19.34 6.15 23.97
N THR A 45 19.31 6.17 25.30
CA THR A 45 18.10 5.99 26.09
C THR A 45 17.41 7.33 26.29
N VAL A 46 16.08 7.36 26.19
CA VAL A 46 15.28 8.48 26.69
C VAL A 46 15.55 8.60 28.19
N ASN A 47 16.28 9.65 28.59
CA ASN A 47 16.70 9.83 29.97
C ASN A 47 15.71 10.75 30.67
N ALA A 48 14.92 10.23 31.61
CA ALA A 48 13.83 10.94 32.28
C ALA A 48 14.27 12.10 33.20
N SER A 49 15.57 12.42 33.23
CA SER A 49 16.14 13.63 33.82
C SER A 49 16.45 14.74 32.78
N SER A 50 15.88 14.64 31.58
CA SER A 50 15.99 15.63 30.51
C SER A 50 14.96 16.74 30.70
N ASP A 51 15.41 17.98 30.79
CA ASP A 51 14.54 19.18 30.82
C ASP A 51 14.02 19.57 29.41
N ARG A 52 14.53 18.93 28.35
CA ARG A 52 14.08 19.09 26.96
C ARG A 52 12.77 18.36 26.72
N MET A 53 11.91 18.93 25.88
CA MET A 53 10.65 18.30 25.48
C MET A 53 10.89 16.96 24.77
N HIS A 54 10.17 15.89 25.15
CA HIS A 54 10.22 14.62 24.41
C HIS A 54 9.19 14.60 23.27
N VAL A 55 9.65 14.24 22.08
CA VAL A 55 8.82 14.08 20.87
C VAL A 55 9.01 12.66 20.35
N VAL A 56 7.92 11.99 20.00
CA VAL A 56 7.99 10.70 19.30
C VAL A 56 7.57 10.88 17.84
N ALA A 57 8.32 10.24 16.95
CA ALA A 57 7.98 10.13 15.53
C ALA A 57 7.88 8.64 15.17
N THR A 58 6.97 8.24 14.28
CA THR A 58 6.83 6.82 13.93
C THR A 58 8.01 6.32 13.11
N THR A 59 8.45 7.07 12.10
CA THR A 59 9.55 6.69 11.18
C THR A 59 10.85 7.47 11.43
N PRO A 60 12.02 6.92 11.05
CA PRO A 60 13.30 7.63 11.15
C PRO A 60 13.33 8.94 10.35
N ILE A 61 12.63 8.98 9.21
CA ILE A 61 12.57 10.14 8.31
C ILE A 61 11.81 11.30 8.98
N LEU A 62 10.66 11.03 9.61
CA LEU A 62 9.94 12.02 10.40
C LEU A 62 10.74 12.46 11.64
N ALA A 63 11.49 11.54 12.26
CA ALA A 63 12.33 11.86 13.42
C ALA A 63 13.48 12.83 13.06
N ASP A 64 14.15 12.61 11.93
CA ASP A 64 15.23 13.48 11.43
C ASP A 64 14.72 14.89 11.10
N LEU A 65 13.68 15.00 10.26
CA LEU A 65 13.07 16.28 9.88
C LEU A 65 12.60 17.06 11.12
N ALA A 66 11.96 16.37 12.08
CA ALA A 66 11.55 16.99 13.34
C ALA A 66 12.73 17.41 14.23
N GLN A 67 13.82 16.64 14.27
CA GLN A 67 14.98 16.97 15.10
C GLN A 67 15.74 18.19 14.57
N GLN A 68 15.81 18.37 13.25
CA GLN A 68 16.36 19.56 12.60
C GLN A 68 15.57 20.84 12.96
N ILE A 69 14.23 20.77 12.93
CA ILE A 69 13.35 21.88 13.33
C ILE A 69 13.43 22.14 14.84
N ALA A 70 13.44 21.08 15.66
CA ALA A 70 13.41 21.16 17.11
C ALA A 70 14.71 21.69 17.74
N GLY A 71 15.86 21.45 17.09
CA GLY A 71 17.17 21.85 17.60
C GLY A 71 17.42 21.36 19.02
N ASP A 72 17.83 22.26 19.91
CA ASP A 72 18.15 21.93 21.30
C ASP A 72 16.97 21.98 22.28
N ARG A 73 15.78 22.39 21.84
CA ARG A 73 14.59 22.49 22.72
C ARG A 73 13.88 21.16 22.96
N ALA A 74 13.92 20.26 21.98
CA ALA A 74 13.30 18.94 22.10
C ALA A 74 14.28 17.81 21.76
N SER A 75 13.99 16.63 22.29
CA SER A 75 14.66 15.36 22.01
C SER A 75 13.68 14.48 21.24
N VAL A 76 13.95 14.25 19.97
CA VAL A 76 13.08 13.47 19.08
C VAL A 76 13.53 12.01 19.07
N HIS A 77 12.57 11.09 19.14
CA HIS A 77 12.81 9.65 19.14
C HIS A 77 11.94 8.96 18.09
N SER A 78 12.58 8.20 17.19
CA SER A 78 11.86 7.31 16.26
C SER A 78 11.38 6.07 16.99
N LEU A 79 10.14 5.64 16.73
CA LEU A 79 9.58 4.38 17.24
C LEU A 79 10.05 3.20 16.39
N VAL A 80 9.93 3.29 15.06
CA VAL A 80 10.56 2.35 14.12
C VAL A 80 12.08 2.61 14.11
N PRO A 81 12.95 1.63 14.39
CA PRO A 81 14.39 1.82 14.38
C PRO A 81 14.97 2.17 13.00
N ALA A 82 16.12 2.85 12.98
CA ALA A 82 16.93 3.01 11.78
C ALA A 82 17.28 1.63 11.17
N GLY A 83 17.08 1.48 9.86
CA GLY A 83 17.23 0.23 9.11
C GLY A 83 16.06 -0.76 9.23
N ALA A 84 14.99 -0.42 9.97
CA ALA A 84 13.75 -1.21 10.03
C ALA A 84 12.67 -0.65 9.10
N ASP A 85 11.75 -1.54 8.72
CA ASP A 85 10.61 -1.31 7.81
C ASP A 85 9.33 -0.99 8.63
N PRO A 86 8.65 0.15 8.39
CA PRO A 86 7.47 0.57 9.16
C PRO A 86 6.20 -0.25 8.87
N HIS A 87 6.09 -0.87 7.69
CA HIS A 87 4.96 -1.72 7.30
C HIS A 87 4.97 -3.05 8.06
N SER A 88 6.14 -3.53 8.48
CA SER A 88 6.30 -4.81 9.21
C SER A 88 6.60 -4.66 10.72
N TYR A 89 6.84 -3.44 11.21
CA TYR A 89 7.29 -3.23 12.60
C TYR A 89 6.25 -3.59 13.68
N GLU A 90 6.69 -4.36 14.69
CA GLU A 90 5.91 -4.66 15.90
C GLU A 90 6.38 -3.82 17.09
N PRO A 91 5.51 -3.04 17.76
CA PRO A 91 5.90 -2.18 18.87
C PRO A 91 6.45 -2.92 20.09
N SER A 92 7.48 -2.34 20.71
CA SER A 92 8.11 -2.84 21.93
C SER A 92 7.57 -2.18 23.22
N LEU A 93 7.88 -2.77 24.39
CA LEU A 93 7.60 -2.18 25.69
C LEU A 93 8.35 -0.86 25.94
N ARG A 94 9.46 -0.62 25.23
CA ARG A 94 10.17 0.67 25.28
C ARG A 94 9.37 1.75 24.55
N ASP A 95 8.76 1.41 23.42
CA ASP A 95 8.02 2.34 22.58
C ASP A 95 6.79 2.87 23.34
N ILE A 96 6.07 1.98 24.02
CA ILE A 96 4.97 2.30 24.94
C ILE A 96 5.41 3.33 25.99
N ARG A 97 6.57 3.11 26.60
CA ARG A 97 7.15 4.04 27.60
C ARG A 97 7.54 5.38 26.95
N ASP A 98 8.19 5.34 25.79
CA ASP A 98 8.72 6.53 25.13
C ASP A 98 7.56 7.40 24.56
N VAL A 99 6.44 6.79 24.16
CA VAL A 99 5.15 7.46 23.89
C VAL A 99 4.52 8.03 25.17
N ALA A 100 4.48 7.29 26.27
CA ALA A 100 3.83 7.72 27.51
C ALA A 100 4.50 8.94 28.18
N TYR A 101 5.75 9.25 27.83
CA TYR A 101 6.46 10.47 28.24
C TYR A 101 6.50 11.57 27.16
N ALA A 102 5.90 11.35 25.99
CA ALA A 102 5.91 12.32 24.89
C ALA A 102 5.01 13.53 25.15
N ARG A 103 5.42 14.68 24.60
CA ARG A 103 4.64 15.93 24.52
C ARG A 103 4.26 16.34 23.10
N CYS A 104 4.75 15.60 22.10
CA CYS A 104 4.23 15.62 20.74
C CYS A 104 4.43 14.24 20.11
N ALA A 105 3.45 13.78 19.33
CA ALA A 105 3.51 12.58 18.51
C ALA A 105 3.34 12.93 17.03
N LEU A 106 4.25 12.44 16.20
CA LEU A 106 4.26 12.62 14.76
C LEU A 106 4.11 11.25 14.09
N THR A 107 2.95 10.98 13.49
CA THR A 107 2.75 9.81 12.64
C THR A 107 2.87 10.23 11.18
N ASN A 108 3.11 9.28 10.27
CA ASN A 108 2.96 9.54 8.84
C ASN A 108 1.47 9.67 8.52
N GLY A 109 0.68 8.67 8.93
CA GLY A 109 -0.70 8.52 8.48
C GLY A 109 -0.76 7.85 7.12
N LEU A 110 -1.92 7.97 6.46
CA LEU A 110 -2.22 7.30 5.18
C LEU A 110 -2.06 5.76 5.23
N LEU A 111 -2.13 5.19 6.45
CA LEU A 111 -1.95 3.76 6.74
C LEU A 111 -0.58 3.19 6.35
N LEU A 112 0.49 4.00 6.43
CA LEU A 112 1.88 3.51 6.43
C LEU A 112 2.13 2.56 7.62
N GLU A 113 1.80 3.04 8.82
CA GLU A 113 2.02 2.29 10.05
C GLU A 113 1.06 1.12 10.18
N GLN A 114 1.56 -0.01 10.70
CA GLN A 114 0.67 -1.08 11.15
C GLN A 114 -0.36 -0.55 12.15
N ARG A 115 -1.61 -1.00 12.01
CA ARG A 115 -2.70 -0.75 12.97
C ARG A 115 -2.35 -1.09 14.43
N LYS A 116 -1.36 -1.95 14.68
CA LYS A 116 -0.79 -2.20 16.02
C LYS A 116 -0.02 -0.99 16.55
N LEU A 117 0.85 -0.39 15.74
CA LEU A 117 1.65 0.79 16.07
C LEU A 117 0.75 2.02 16.25
N THR A 118 -0.18 2.28 15.33
CA THR A 118 -1.14 3.40 15.45
C THR A 118 -1.93 3.33 16.76
N LYS A 119 -2.54 2.16 17.04
CA LYS A 119 -3.30 1.94 18.29
C LYS A 119 -2.43 1.98 19.55
N MET A 120 -1.17 1.59 19.46
CA MET A 120 -0.22 1.70 20.57
C MET A 120 0.03 3.18 20.90
N VAL A 121 0.25 4.03 19.88
CA VAL A 121 0.38 5.47 20.08
C VAL A 121 -0.90 6.07 20.65
N GLU A 122 -2.05 5.83 20.02
CA GLU A 122 -3.37 6.32 20.46
C GLU A 122 -3.70 5.96 21.92
N ALA A 123 -3.41 4.74 22.35
CA ALA A 123 -3.78 4.23 23.67
C ALA A 123 -2.82 4.63 24.81
N ASN A 124 -1.60 5.09 24.50
CA ASN A 124 -0.57 5.40 25.50
C ASN A 124 -0.13 6.87 25.50
N LEU A 125 -0.47 7.66 24.48
CA LEU A 125 -0.17 9.08 24.44
C LEU A 125 -0.99 9.83 25.51
N PRO A 126 -0.39 10.71 26.35
CA PRO A 126 -1.14 11.40 27.39
C PRO A 126 -2.27 12.30 26.87
N ALA A 127 -3.41 12.32 27.55
CA ALA A 127 -4.59 13.08 27.13
C ALA A 127 -4.27 14.59 26.99
N GLY A 128 -4.61 15.17 25.83
CA GLY A 128 -4.32 16.58 25.51
C GLY A 128 -2.94 16.85 24.90
N VAL A 129 -2.10 15.82 24.72
CA VAL A 129 -0.85 15.94 23.96
C VAL A 129 -1.13 16.06 22.45
N VAL A 130 -0.31 16.87 21.77
CA VAL A 130 -0.39 17.08 20.32
C VAL A 130 -0.05 15.77 19.60
N SER A 131 -0.98 15.28 18.78
CA SER A 131 -0.76 14.16 17.86
C SER A 131 -1.09 14.60 16.44
N VAL A 132 -0.21 14.33 15.47
CA VAL A 132 -0.36 14.74 14.08
C VAL A 132 0.08 13.64 13.13
N ALA A 133 -0.85 13.17 12.30
CA ALA A 133 -0.53 12.55 11.01
C ALA A 133 0.00 13.64 10.07
N VAL A 134 1.26 13.51 9.66
CA VAL A 134 1.98 14.52 8.89
C VAL A 134 1.56 14.50 7.42
N ALA A 135 1.45 13.31 6.81
CA ALA A 135 1.11 13.17 5.40
C ALA A 135 -0.32 13.62 5.09
N GLU A 136 -1.26 13.38 6.01
CA GLU A 136 -2.66 13.81 5.94
C GLU A 136 -2.85 15.34 6.04
N LYS A 137 -1.77 16.12 6.15
CA LYS A 137 -1.82 17.60 6.23
C LYS A 137 -0.91 18.33 5.23
N ILE A 138 -0.12 17.64 4.42
CA ILE A 138 0.87 18.33 3.54
C ILE A 138 0.22 19.25 2.50
N GLU A 139 -1.01 18.97 2.08
CA GLU A 139 -1.73 19.80 1.09
C GLU A 139 -2.02 21.22 1.61
N GLN A 140 -2.13 21.40 2.93
CA GLN A 140 -2.24 22.71 3.59
C GLN A 140 -1.01 23.60 3.31
N TYR A 141 0.12 22.98 2.96
CA TYR A 141 1.39 23.59 2.64
C TYR A 141 1.84 23.34 1.18
N GLY A 142 0.91 22.98 0.30
CA GLY A 142 1.17 22.81 -1.14
C GLY A 142 1.92 21.52 -1.50
N GLY A 143 2.05 20.58 -0.56
CA GLY A 143 2.35 19.19 -0.88
C GLY A 143 1.23 18.55 -1.69
N LYS A 144 1.51 17.40 -2.32
CA LYS A 144 0.56 16.66 -3.16
C LYS A 144 0.47 15.23 -2.70
N LEU A 145 -0.76 14.72 -2.68
CA LEU A 145 -1.06 13.32 -2.48
C LEU A 145 -1.33 12.64 -3.84
N GLU A 146 -0.83 11.43 -4.01
CA GLU A 146 -1.00 10.62 -5.22
C GLU A 146 -1.67 9.29 -4.87
N ALA A 147 -2.56 8.79 -5.73
CA ALA A 147 -3.25 7.52 -5.49
C ALA A 147 -2.31 6.31 -5.63
N ILE A 148 -2.56 5.24 -4.84
CA ILE A 148 -1.92 3.93 -5.05
C ILE A 148 -2.54 3.27 -6.28
N VAL A 149 -1.71 2.73 -7.16
CA VAL A 149 -2.15 2.11 -8.41
C VAL A 149 -1.21 0.94 -8.78
N GLU A 150 -1.57 -0.30 -8.42
CA GLU A 150 -0.59 -1.42 -8.21
C GLU A 150 -0.22 -2.36 -9.39
N ASP A 151 -0.89 -2.36 -10.56
CA ASP A 151 -0.59 -3.40 -11.60
C ASP A 151 -0.61 -2.91 -13.05
N ALA A 152 0.42 -3.25 -13.83
CA ALA A 152 0.64 -2.81 -15.22
C ALA A 152 -0.38 -3.36 -16.26
N SER A 153 -1.43 -4.05 -15.82
CA SER A 153 -2.66 -4.27 -16.59
C SER A 153 -3.51 -2.98 -16.77
N LEU A 154 -3.15 -1.92 -16.04
CA LEU A 154 -3.77 -0.59 -15.87
C LEU A 154 -4.38 0.17 -17.05
N ASP A 155 -4.08 -0.16 -18.31
CA ASP A 155 -4.79 0.44 -19.44
C ASP A 155 -6.17 -0.24 -19.68
N SER A 156 -6.56 -1.22 -18.85
CA SER A 156 -7.95 -1.69 -18.73
C SER A 156 -8.63 -1.17 -17.47
N ILE A 157 -9.90 -0.80 -17.59
CA ILE A 157 -10.74 -0.26 -16.51
C ILE A 157 -10.78 -1.13 -15.24
N TRP A 158 -10.67 -0.49 -14.09
CA TRP A 158 -10.91 -1.07 -12.77
C TRP A 158 -12.37 -0.83 -12.35
N LEU A 159 -13.07 -1.91 -11.98
CA LEU A 159 -14.51 -1.88 -11.72
C LEU A 159 -14.83 -2.30 -10.27
N GLY A 160 -15.08 -1.32 -9.40
CA GLY A 160 -15.45 -1.50 -8.00
C GLY A 160 -16.96 -1.50 -7.73
N LEU A 161 -17.32 -1.55 -6.44
CA LEU A 161 -18.67 -1.27 -5.92
C LEU A 161 -18.58 -0.18 -4.83
N ARG A 162 -19.51 0.77 -4.82
CA ARG A 162 -19.61 1.82 -3.79
C ARG A 162 -21.03 1.98 -3.25
N VAL A 163 -21.15 2.38 -1.99
CA VAL A 163 -22.39 2.84 -1.36
C VAL A 163 -22.22 4.30 -1.00
N GLU A 164 -23.11 5.17 -1.48
CA GLU A 164 -22.98 6.62 -1.31
C GLU A 164 -24.31 7.23 -0.84
N GLU A 165 -24.23 8.09 0.19
CA GLU A 165 -25.39 8.77 0.76
C GLU A 165 -25.63 10.11 0.06
N GLY A 166 -26.90 10.41 -0.20
CA GLY A 166 -27.31 11.43 -1.16
C GLY A 166 -27.29 12.87 -0.65
N GLY A 167 -26.16 13.37 -0.14
CA GLY A 167 -26.04 14.77 0.26
C GLY A 167 -24.67 15.15 0.83
N GLN A 168 -24.13 16.31 0.42
CA GLN A 168 -23.02 16.93 1.13
C GLN A 168 -23.55 17.54 2.44
N ASN A 169 -22.89 17.25 3.57
CA ASN A 169 -23.16 17.73 4.93
C ASN A 169 -24.28 17.05 5.75
N GLU A 170 -24.53 15.75 5.59
CA GLU A 170 -25.19 14.96 6.65
C GLU A 170 -24.27 13.85 7.18
N SER A 171 -23.89 13.95 8.45
CA SER A 171 -23.12 12.92 9.16
C SER A 171 -24.01 11.74 9.52
N ALA A 172 -23.56 10.52 9.25
CA ALA A 172 -24.31 9.30 9.58
C ALA A 172 -24.69 9.24 11.09
N PRO A 173 -25.94 8.89 11.44
CA PRO A 173 -26.37 8.78 12.84
C PRO A 173 -25.57 7.72 13.62
N ALA A 174 -25.25 8.00 14.88
CA ALA A 174 -24.29 7.23 15.67
C ALA A 174 -24.62 5.73 15.90
N ASP A 175 -25.86 5.29 15.65
CA ASP A 175 -26.27 3.87 15.71
C ASP A 175 -26.07 3.10 14.38
N SER A 176 -25.65 3.74 13.28
CA SER A 176 -25.66 3.15 11.92
C SER A 176 -24.60 2.07 11.65
N SER A 177 -23.85 1.61 12.65
CA SER A 177 -22.65 0.78 12.48
C SER A 177 -22.87 -0.63 11.89
N GLU A 178 -24.10 -1.14 11.89
CA GLU A 178 -24.48 -2.40 11.21
C GLU A 178 -25.24 -2.20 9.89
N ALA A 179 -25.50 -0.95 9.46
CA ALA A 179 -26.29 -0.66 8.27
C ALA A 179 -25.45 -0.72 6.98
N GLY A 180 -26.05 -1.22 5.90
CA GLY A 180 -25.38 -1.35 4.61
C GLY A 180 -26.29 -1.75 3.45
N MET A 181 -25.66 -2.08 2.33
CA MET A 181 -26.30 -2.54 1.10
C MET A 181 -25.77 -3.92 0.70
N ARG A 182 -26.66 -4.87 0.42
CA ARG A 182 -26.34 -6.16 -0.21
C ARG A 182 -26.46 -6.04 -1.73
N PHE A 183 -25.35 -6.24 -2.42
CA PHE A 183 -25.28 -6.34 -3.87
C PHE A 183 -25.49 -7.80 -4.30
N GLU A 184 -26.35 -7.99 -5.30
CA GLU A 184 -26.69 -9.29 -5.88
C GLU A 184 -26.78 -9.19 -7.41
N VAL A 185 -26.27 -10.19 -8.13
CA VAL A 185 -26.47 -10.32 -9.58
C VAL A 185 -27.73 -11.15 -9.83
N GLN A 186 -28.75 -10.49 -10.37
CA GLN A 186 -30.10 -11.03 -10.56
C GLN A 186 -30.22 -11.85 -11.86
N SER A 187 -29.58 -11.37 -12.93
CA SER A 187 -29.46 -12.10 -14.19
C SER A 187 -28.17 -11.77 -14.93
N VAL A 188 -27.65 -12.74 -15.69
CA VAL A 188 -26.55 -12.55 -16.64
C VAL A 188 -27.01 -13.04 -18.00
N ARG A 189 -27.02 -12.15 -18.99
CA ARG A 189 -27.25 -12.48 -20.40
C ARG A 189 -25.90 -12.42 -21.12
N ALA A 190 -25.55 -13.45 -21.89
CA ALA A 190 -24.28 -13.54 -22.60
C ALA A 190 -24.47 -13.94 -24.06
N ARG A 191 -23.79 -13.24 -24.97
CA ARG A 191 -23.74 -13.52 -26.42
C ARG A 191 -22.29 -13.64 -26.87
N THR A 192 -21.92 -14.80 -27.42
CA THR A 192 -20.54 -15.15 -27.82
C THR A 192 -20.53 -15.60 -29.28
N ALA A 193 -19.35 -15.74 -29.89
CA ALA A 193 -19.22 -16.37 -31.22
C ALA A 193 -19.14 -17.90 -31.13
N THR A 194 -18.65 -18.38 -30.00
CA THR A 194 -18.69 -19.76 -29.49
C THR A 194 -20.06 -20.08 -28.87
N ASP A 195 -20.26 -21.29 -28.37
CA ASP A 195 -21.50 -21.66 -27.67
C ASP A 195 -21.67 -20.93 -26.32
N SER A 196 -22.53 -19.91 -26.33
CA SER A 196 -22.86 -19.04 -25.18
C SER A 196 -23.36 -19.77 -23.94
N SER A 197 -23.77 -21.03 -24.04
CA SER A 197 -24.09 -21.89 -22.88
C SER A 197 -22.93 -21.97 -21.88
N ASN A 198 -21.69 -21.92 -22.38
CA ASN A 198 -20.48 -22.08 -21.57
C ASN A 198 -20.00 -20.77 -20.94
N ALA A 199 -20.47 -19.62 -21.43
CA ALA A 199 -20.09 -18.31 -20.93
C ALA A 199 -20.34 -18.21 -19.41
N GLN A 200 -19.26 -18.00 -18.66
CA GLN A 200 -19.25 -17.74 -17.23
C GLN A 200 -18.89 -16.27 -17.02
N LEU A 201 -19.73 -15.58 -16.25
CA LEU A 201 -19.33 -14.45 -15.42
C LEU A 201 -18.99 -14.96 -14.02
N ALA A 202 -17.91 -14.46 -13.43
CA ALA A 202 -17.69 -14.49 -11.99
C ALA A 202 -17.14 -13.13 -11.50
N ALA A 203 -17.54 -12.70 -10.30
CA ALA A 203 -17.10 -11.46 -9.67
C ALA A 203 -16.77 -11.72 -8.19
N PHE A 204 -15.56 -11.37 -7.74
CA PHE A 204 -15.02 -11.85 -6.46
C PHE A 204 -13.87 -11.01 -5.90
N ILE A 205 -13.71 -11.01 -4.58
CA ILE A 205 -12.56 -10.44 -3.88
C ILE A 205 -11.62 -11.57 -3.48
N THR A 206 -10.36 -11.51 -3.90
CA THR A 206 -9.27 -12.31 -3.33
C THR A 206 -8.77 -11.63 -2.05
N GLN A 207 -8.92 -12.31 -0.91
CA GLN A 207 -8.40 -11.88 0.39
C GLN A 207 -6.91 -12.22 0.53
N THR A 208 -6.24 -11.62 1.51
CA THR A 208 -4.76 -11.58 1.66
C THR A 208 -4.09 -12.96 1.75
N PHE A 209 -4.83 -14.01 2.13
CA PHE A 209 -4.35 -15.39 2.20
C PHE A 209 -4.87 -16.30 1.05
N GLY A 210 -5.33 -15.71 -0.06
CA GLY A 210 -5.86 -16.46 -1.21
C GLY A 210 -7.22 -17.13 -0.99
N ALA A 211 -7.94 -16.74 0.06
CA ALA A 211 -9.37 -17.03 0.23
C ALA A 211 -10.18 -16.10 -0.69
N VAL A 212 -11.33 -16.57 -1.18
CA VAL A 212 -12.14 -15.83 -2.17
C VAL A 212 -13.55 -15.59 -1.64
N GLU A 213 -13.98 -14.33 -1.68
CA GLU A 213 -15.29 -13.83 -1.25
C GLU A 213 -16.11 -13.47 -2.52
N MET A 214 -17.24 -14.14 -2.74
CA MET A 214 -17.95 -14.15 -4.03
C MET A 214 -19.14 -13.18 -4.09
N LEU A 215 -19.10 -12.17 -4.96
CA LEU A 215 -20.29 -11.44 -5.39
C LEU A 215 -21.14 -12.29 -6.33
N CYS A 216 -20.50 -12.98 -7.28
CA CYS A 216 -21.19 -13.74 -8.33
C CYS A 216 -20.34 -14.90 -8.85
N ASP A 217 -20.92 -16.09 -8.96
CA ASP A 217 -20.54 -17.15 -9.90
C ASP A 217 -21.80 -17.58 -10.66
N SER A 218 -21.89 -17.21 -11.94
CA SER A 218 -23.01 -17.57 -12.81
C SER A 218 -23.06 -19.07 -13.19
N HIS A 219 -22.05 -19.86 -12.81
CA HIS A 219 -22.00 -21.32 -12.93
C HIS A 219 -22.14 -22.04 -11.58
N ALA A 220 -22.52 -21.30 -10.53
CA ALA A 220 -22.75 -21.83 -9.19
C ALA A 220 -23.92 -22.84 -9.14
N ARG A 221 -23.89 -23.71 -8.12
CA ARG A 221 -24.92 -24.73 -7.93
C ARG A 221 -26.23 -24.08 -7.48
N GLY A 222 -27.20 -24.02 -8.38
CA GLY A 222 -28.51 -23.39 -8.16
C GLY A 222 -28.85 -22.31 -9.18
N VAL A 223 -27.88 -21.92 -10.03
CA VAL A 223 -28.13 -21.06 -11.18
C VAL A 223 -28.75 -21.88 -12.31
N ASN A 224 -29.86 -21.40 -12.85
CA ASN A 224 -30.55 -21.96 -14.01
C ASN A 224 -29.97 -21.36 -15.29
N LEU A 225 -30.01 -22.11 -16.39
CA LEU A 225 -29.65 -21.65 -17.74
C LEU A 225 -30.86 -21.80 -18.66
N THR A 226 -31.26 -20.72 -19.31
CA THR A 226 -32.16 -20.71 -20.47
C THR A 226 -31.45 -20.06 -21.67
N ARG A 227 -32.06 -20.12 -22.86
CA ARG A 227 -31.54 -19.46 -24.06
C ARG A 227 -32.66 -18.72 -24.79
N GLU A 228 -32.31 -17.58 -25.36
CA GLU A 228 -33.16 -16.78 -26.25
C GLU A 228 -32.37 -16.52 -27.54
N GLY A 229 -32.65 -17.32 -28.57
CA GLY A 229 -31.82 -17.37 -29.78
C GLY A 229 -30.38 -17.81 -29.46
N ASP A 230 -29.42 -16.96 -29.82
CA ASP A 230 -27.98 -17.12 -29.54
C ASP A 230 -27.59 -16.67 -28.12
N THR A 231 -28.46 -15.96 -27.41
CA THR A 231 -28.17 -15.38 -26.10
C THR A 231 -28.45 -16.40 -25.00
N ALA A 232 -27.43 -16.72 -24.21
CA ALA A 232 -27.58 -17.51 -22.98
C ALA A 232 -28.04 -16.61 -21.83
N ILE A 233 -28.99 -17.08 -21.03
CA ILE A 233 -29.56 -16.33 -19.90
C ILE A 233 -29.42 -17.17 -18.63
N ARG A 234 -28.71 -16.63 -17.63
CA ARG A 234 -28.46 -17.27 -16.33
C ARG A 234 -29.20 -16.51 -15.23
N THR A 235 -29.91 -17.23 -14.36
CA THR A 235 -30.74 -16.67 -13.27
C THR A 235 -30.78 -17.59 -12.04
N GLY A 236 -30.95 -17.00 -10.85
CA GLY A 236 -30.96 -17.72 -9.57
C GLY A 236 -29.94 -17.13 -8.60
N ASN A 237 -29.67 -17.82 -7.50
CA ASN A 237 -28.66 -17.37 -6.54
C ASN A 237 -27.25 -17.61 -7.11
N MET A 238 -26.55 -16.52 -7.44
CA MET A 238 -25.16 -16.54 -7.92
C MET A 238 -24.14 -16.20 -6.83
N GLY A 239 -24.58 -15.78 -5.64
CA GLY A 239 -23.76 -15.10 -4.64
C GLY A 239 -24.28 -13.71 -4.30
N SER A 240 -23.64 -13.06 -3.34
CA SER A 240 -23.98 -11.71 -2.86
C SER A 240 -22.81 -11.12 -2.06
N LEU A 241 -22.66 -9.80 -2.09
CA LEU A 241 -21.67 -9.10 -1.26
C LEU A 241 -22.33 -7.97 -0.47
N GLU A 242 -21.98 -7.81 0.80
CA GLU A 242 -22.50 -6.72 1.66
C GLU A 242 -21.43 -5.65 1.87
N LEU A 243 -21.82 -4.38 1.67
CA LEU A 243 -21.00 -3.21 1.95
C LEU A 243 -21.70 -2.30 2.96
N PRO A 244 -20.99 -1.77 3.98
CA PRO A 244 -21.53 -0.73 4.85
C PRO A 244 -21.95 0.53 4.08
N LEU A 245 -22.75 1.38 4.72
CA LEU A 245 -23.00 2.74 4.23
C LEU A 245 -21.67 3.52 4.12
N GLN A 246 -21.55 4.37 3.10
CA GLN A 246 -20.35 5.16 2.77
C GLN A 246 -19.07 4.35 2.44
N ALA A 247 -19.17 3.03 2.25
CA ALA A 247 -18.03 2.17 1.89
C ALA A 247 -17.90 1.95 0.37
N HIS A 248 -16.67 1.67 -0.09
CA HIS A 248 -16.39 1.13 -1.42
C HIS A 248 -15.56 -0.16 -1.32
N THR A 249 -15.46 -0.93 -2.40
CA THR A 249 -14.55 -2.08 -2.48
C THR A 249 -14.15 -2.40 -3.92
N HIS A 250 -12.91 -2.86 -4.12
CA HIS A 250 -12.40 -3.32 -5.40
C HIS A 250 -12.54 -4.84 -5.47
N LEU A 251 -13.08 -5.35 -6.58
CA LEU A 251 -13.25 -6.77 -6.84
C LEU A 251 -12.82 -7.13 -8.26
N SER A 252 -12.44 -8.39 -8.44
CA SER A 252 -12.03 -8.94 -9.74
C SER A 252 -13.25 -9.40 -10.52
N TRP A 253 -13.31 -9.10 -11.82
CA TRP A 253 -14.36 -9.56 -12.74
C TRP A 253 -13.76 -10.47 -13.81
N ALA A 254 -14.17 -11.73 -13.81
CA ALA A 254 -13.71 -12.76 -14.72
C ALA A 254 -14.80 -13.18 -15.71
N PHE A 255 -14.45 -13.22 -17.00
CA PHE A 255 -15.31 -13.67 -18.10
C PHE A 255 -14.60 -14.81 -18.84
N SER A 256 -15.28 -15.92 -19.09
CA SER A 256 -14.66 -17.08 -19.73
C SER A 256 -14.50 -16.98 -21.26
N ASP A 257 -15.33 -16.18 -21.93
CA ASP A 257 -15.49 -16.19 -23.38
C ASP A 257 -15.51 -14.76 -23.94
N ALA A 258 -15.04 -14.58 -25.18
CA ALA A 258 -15.13 -13.31 -25.91
C ALA A 258 -16.56 -13.09 -26.43
N GLY A 259 -17.20 -12.01 -25.97
CA GLY A 259 -18.63 -11.78 -26.17
C GLY A 259 -19.14 -10.52 -25.50
N GLU A 260 -20.45 -10.41 -25.48
CA GLU A 260 -21.17 -9.28 -24.89
C GLU A 260 -21.99 -9.78 -23.71
N TYR A 261 -21.93 -9.06 -22.60
CA TYR A 261 -22.54 -9.44 -21.34
C TYR A 261 -23.44 -8.31 -20.84
N ALA A 262 -24.70 -8.62 -20.53
CA ALA A 262 -25.61 -7.72 -19.82
C ALA A 262 -25.88 -8.30 -18.44
N ILE A 263 -25.47 -7.57 -17.40
CA ILE A 263 -25.42 -8.01 -16.01
C ILE A 263 -26.43 -7.17 -15.23
N GLU A 264 -27.52 -7.79 -14.79
CA GLU A 264 -28.56 -7.12 -14.00
C GLU A 264 -28.18 -7.18 -12.52
N LEU A 265 -27.85 -6.02 -11.93
CA LEU A 265 -27.47 -5.88 -10.53
C LEU A 265 -28.59 -5.23 -9.72
N SER A 266 -28.70 -5.64 -8.45
CA SER A 266 -29.50 -4.92 -7.45
C SER A 266 -28.70 -4.72 -6.18
N ALA A 267 -28.84 -3.54 -5.57
CA ALA A 267 -28.36 -3.26 -4.22
C ALA A 267 -29.57 -3.09 -3.29
N THR A 268 -29.66 -3.92 -2.26
CA THR A 268 -30.80 -3.94 -1.32
C THR A 268 -30.38 -3.54 0.09
N ALA A 269 -31.23 -2.77 0.78
CA ALA A 269 -30.93 -2.24 2.10
C ALA A 269 -30.89 -3.35 3.18
N VAL A 270 -29.82 -3.38 3.98
CA VAL A 270 -29.62 -4.33 5.09
C VAL A 270 -29.44 -3.56 6.38
N LYS A 271 -30.29 -3.84 7.38
CA LYS A 271 -30.31 -3.21 8.72
C LYS A 271 -30.35 -1.66 8.71
N ALA A 272 -30.73 -1.05 7.59
CA ALA A 272 -30.69 0.39 7.38
C ALA A 272 -32.05 1.08 7.63
N PRO A 273 -32.08 2.41 7.87
CA PRO A 273 -33.33 3.16 8.00
C PRO A 273 -34.15 3.23 6.70
N GLU A 274 -35.44 3.57 6.79
CA GLU A 274 -36.35 3.70 5.62
C GLU A 274 -35.90 4.75 4.58
N SER A 275 -34.99 5.66 4.93
CA SER A 275 -34.36 6.60 4.00
C SER A 275 -33.42 5.94 2.99
N VAL A 276 -32.88 4.75 3.29
CA VAL A 276 -31.94 4.01 2.45
C VAL A 276 -32.70 3.19 1.41
N ARG A 277 -32.74 3.69 0.18
CA ARG A 277 -33.49 3.10 -0.93
C ARG A 277 -32.73 1.96 -1.59
N SER A 278 -33.43 0.85 -1.83
CA SER A 278 -32.93 -0.23 -2.68
C SER A 278 -32.99 0.17 -4.15
N SER A 279 -32.04 -0.34 -4.95
CA SER A 279 -31.80 0.07 -6.34
C SER A 279 -31.52 -1.11 -7.27
N ARG A 280 -31.73 -0.94 -8.58
CA ARG A 280 -31.50 -1.95 -9.64
C ARG A 280 -31.07 -1.28 -10.94
N GLY A 281 -30.25 -1.96 -11.73
CA GLY A 281 -29.83 -1.51 -13.06
C GLY A 281 -29.08 -2.60 -13.82
N THR A 282 -28.77 -2.35 -15.10
CA THR A 282 -28.06 -3.28 -15.97
C THR A 282 -26.73 -2.68 -16.40
N LEU A 283 -25.63 -3.35 -16.06
CA LEU A 283 -24.30 -3.07 -16.58
C LEU A 283 -24.11 -3.82 -17.91
N TYR A 284 -23.49 -3.17 -18.89
CA TYR A 284 -23.13 -3.77 -20.17
C TYR A 284 -21.61 -3.88 -20.31
N CYS A 285 -21.10 -5.05 -20.72
CA CYS A 285 -19.67 -5.29 -20.94
C CYS A 285 -19.40 -5.85 -22.34
N ALA A 286 -18.40 -5.31 -23.02
CA ALA A 286 -17.86 -5.85 -24.27
C ALA A 286 -16.51 -6.53 -24.01
N VAL A 287 -16.44 -7.85 -24.18
CA VAL A 287 -15.32 -8.70 -23.75
C VAL A 287 -14.57 -9.26 -24.95
N GLY A 288 -13.28 -8.95 -25.06
CA GLY A 288 -12.41 -9.44 -26.13
C GLY A 288 -12.76 -8.94 -27.53
N ARG A 289 -13.52 -7.84 -27.64
CA ARG A 289 -14.11 -7.30 -28.88
C ARG A 289 -14.07 -5.78 -28.93
N ASP A 290 -14.41 -5.22 -30.09
CA ASP A 290 -14.72 -3.80 -30.25
C ASP A 290 -16.02 -3.45 -29.48
N PRO A 291 -15.99 -2.52 -28.51
CA PRO A 291 -17.20 -2.08 -27.81
C PRO A 291 -18.22 -1.37 -28.72
N GLN A 292 -17.82 -0.87 -29.90
CA GLN A 292 -18.72 -0.17 -30.81
C GLN A 292 -19.86 -1.07 -31.33
N GLU A 293 -19.60 -2.38 -31.52
CA GLU A 293 -20.63 -3.35 -31.94
C GLU A 293 -21.79 -3.46 -30.93
N LEU A 294 -21.49 -3.26 -29.64
CA LEU A 294 -22.46 -3.26 -28.54
C LEU A 294 -23.11 -1.87 -28.40
N VAL A 295 -22.34 -0.78 -28.55
CA VAL A 295 -22.86 0.60 -28.56
C VAL A 295 -23.94 0.79 -29.63
N ASP A 296 -23.66 0.41 -30.88
CA ASP A 296 -24.59 0.58 -32.00
C ASP A 296 -25.89 -0.24 -31.81
N ARG A 297 -25.78 -1.39 -31.14
CA ARG A 297 -26.94 -2.22 -30.79
C ARG A 297 -27.75 -1.62 -29.66
N LEU A 298 -27.12 -1.21 -28.56
CA LEU A 298 -27.81 -0.56 -27.44
C LEU A 298 -28.50 0.74 -27.87
N ALA A 299 -27.84 1.53 -28.73
CA ALA A 299 -28.45 2.72 -29.33
C ALA A 299 -29.75 2.39 -30.08
N LYS A 300 -29.75 1.31 -30.87
CA LYS A 300 -30.93 0.83 -31.61
C LYS A 300 -32.00 0.22 -30.70
N GLU A 301 -31.62 -0.57 -29.69
CA GLU A 301 -32.55 -1.23 -28.76
C GLU A 301 -33.21 -0.25 -27.79
N GLN A 302 -32.48 0.79 -27.36
CA GLN A 302 -32.98 1.86 -26.47
C GLN A 302 -33.58 3.05 -27.24
N ASN A 303 -33.49 3.07 -28.57
CA ASN A 303 -33.93 4.17 -29.45
C ASN A 303 -33.29 5.52 -29.07
N VAL A 304 -31.96 5.55 -29.02
CA VAL A 304 -31.11 6.73 -28.71
C VAL A 304 -29.97 6.84 -29.73
N SER A 305 -29.23 7.96 -29.71
CA SER A 305 -28.00 8.10 -30.50
C SER A 305 -26.85 7.28 -29.92
N ALA A 306 -26.00 6.69 -30.77
CA ALA A 306 -24.77 6.01 -30.34
C ALA A 306 -23.86 6.93 -29.50
N ALA A 307 -23.88 8.24 -29.75
CA ALA A 307 -23.12 9.22 -28.98
C ALA A 307 -23.65 9.45 -27.54
N GLU A 308 -24.87 9.00 -27.22
CA GLU A 308 -25.43 9.03 -25.86
C GLU A 308 -24.96 7.84 -25.00
N ILE A 309 -24.59 6.73 -25.64
CA ILE A 309 -23.95 5.60 -24.96
C ILE A 309 -22.48 5.96 -24.71
N LYS A 310 -21.95 5.66 -23.53
CA LYS A 310 -20.55 5.90 -23.17
C LYS A 310 -19.78 4.58 -23.09
N VAL A 311 -18.52 4.62 -23.50
CA VAL A 311 -17.58 3.50 -23.35
C VAL A 311 -16.54 3.90 -22.31
N LEU A 312 -16.37 3.07 -21.28
CA LEU A 312 -15.29 3.18 -20.30
C LEU A 312 -14.33 2.01 -20.51
N SER A 313 -13.07 2.31 -20.82
CA SER A 313 -12.06 1.32 -21.23
C SER A 313 -10.82 1.28 -20.34
N ALA A 314 -10.53 2.36 -19.61
CA ALA A 314 -9.37 2.54 -18.74
C ALA A 314 -9.77 3.40 -17.51
N GLY A 315 -8.86 3.52 -16.53
CA GLY A 315 -9.10 4.27 -15.30
C GLY A 315 -9.95 3.50 -14.27
N HIS A 316 -10.43 4.20 -13.24
CA HIS A 316 -11.18 3.61 -12.13
C HIS A 316 -12.66 4.01 -12.18
N ALA A 317 -13.55 3.04 -11.93
CA ALA A 317 -14.98 3.28 -11.81
C ALA A 317 -15.66 2.34 -10.78
N ASP A 318 -16.53 2.90 -9.95
CA ASP A 318 -17.40 2.16 -9.02
C ASP A 318 -18.83 2.01 -9.57
N ILE A 319 -19.42 0.83 -9.41
CA ILE A 319 -20.88 0.68 -9.49
C ILE A 319 -21.47 1.19 -8.16
N THR A 320 -21.94 2.43 -8.17
CA THR A 320 -22.37 3.16 -6.95
C THR A 320 -23.86 3.01 -6.70
N ALA A 321 -24.22 2.45 -5.54
CA ALA A 321 -25.57 2.50 -4.98
C ALA A 321 -25.79 3.81 -4.23
N ARG A 322 -26.56 4.72 -4.84
CA ARG A 322 -26.94 6.01 -4.24
C ARG A 322 -28.18 5.81 -3.37
N THR A 323 -27.99 5.81 -2.04
CA THR A 323 -29.04 5.40 -1.09
C THR A 323 -30.19 6.40 -1.00
N GLY A 324 -29.92 7.70 -1.15
CA GLY A 324 -30.93 8.75 -1.00
C GLY A 324 -31.92 8.85 -2.16
N ASP A 325 -31.47 8.59 -3.40
CA ASP A 325 -32.31 8.66 -4.61
C ASP A 325 -32.69 7.29 -5.19
N GLY A 326 -32.05 6.20 -4.76
CA GLY A 326 -32.37 4.83 -5.16
C GLY A 326 -31.83 4.42 -6.54
N ARG A 327 -30.78 5.09 -7.04
CA ARG A 327 -30.15 4.78 -8.33
C ARG A 327 -28.90 3.89 -8.17
N LEU A 328 -28.65 3.05 -9.18
CA LEU A 328 -27.32 2.52 -9.48
C LEU A 328 -26.72 3.34 -10.63
N VAL A 329 -25.51 3.85 -10.44
CA VAL A 329 -24.74 4.62 -11.43
C VAL A 329 -23.33 4.04 -11.56
N LEU A 330 -22.63 4.37 -12.65
CA LEU A 330 -21.17 4.24 -12.70
C LEU A 330 -20.56 5.57 -12.30
N ARG A 331 -19.74 5.60 -11.25
CA ARG A 331 -18.95 6.76 -10.83
C ARG A 331 -17.50 6.50 -11.23
N ALA A 332 -16.96 7.24 -12.21
CA ALA A 332 -15.58 7.07 -12.66
C ALA A 332 -14.71 8.30 -12.37
N ASP A 333 -13.43 8.08 -12.10
CA ASP A 333 -12.49 9.16 -11.76
C ASP A 333 -11.97 9.89 -13.00
N SER A 334 -11.80 11.21 -12.89
CA SER A 334 -11.27 12.06 -13.96
C SER A 334 -10.34 13.15 -13.42
N SER A 335 -9.59 13.80 -14.30
CA SER A 335 -8.69 14.92 -13.98
C SER A 335 -9.39 16.19 -13.46
N GLN A 336 -10.72 16.21 -13.39
CA GLN A 336 -11.53 17.29 -12.78
C GLN A 336 -12.40 16.80 -11.61
N GLY A 337 -12.14 15.60 -11.09
CA GLY A 337 -12.95 14.91 -10.08
C GLY A 337 -13.82 13.79 -10.67
N ALA A 338 -14.60 13.13 -9.82
CA ALA A 338 -15.42 11.98 -10.23
C ALA A 338 -16.64 12.40 -11.09
N VAL A 339 -16.99 11.57 -12.06
CA VAL A 339 -18.08 11.77 -13.03
C VAL A 339 -19.10 10.63 -12.90
N GLU A 340 -20.39 10.95 -12.79
CA GLU A 340 -21.48 9.96 -12.84
C GLU A 340 -21.94 9.67 -14.27
N TYR A 341 -22.21 8.39 -14.55
CA TYR A 341 -22.78 7.87 -15.79
C TYR A 341 -24.00 6.98 -15.49
N GLU A 342 -25.03 7.03 -16.33
CA GLU A 342 -26.17 6.10 -16.23
C GLU A 342 -25.71 4.67 -16.56
N LEU A 343 -25.92 3.72 -15.65
CA LEU A 343 -25.40 2.34 -15.75
C LEU A 343 -25.86 1.65 -17.05
N ASN A 344 -27.12 1.85 -17.43
CA ASN A 344 -27.74 1.30 -18.64
C ASN A 344 -27.34 2.00 -19.95
N ARG A 345 -26.71 3.18 -19.89
CA ARG A 345 -26.13 3.88 -21.05
C ARG A 345 -24.61 3.75 -21.12
N THR A 346 -24.01 2.84 -20.35
CA THR A 346 -22.56 2.71 -20.26
C THR A 346 -22.10 1.28 -20.57
N VAL A 347 -21.11 1.18 -21.45
CA VAL A 347 -20.41 -0.05 -21.83
C VAL A 347 -19.03 -0.05 -21.20
N VAL A 348 -18.74 -1.08 -20.39
CA VAL A 348 -17.40 -1.38 -19.88
C VAL A 348 -16.67 -2.24 -20.91
N ALA A 349 -15.57 -1.73 -21.45
CA ALA A 349 -14.73 -2.46 -22.38
C ALA A 349 -13.71 -3.33 -21.62
N VAL A 350 -13.69 -4.62 -21.91
CA VAL A 350 -12.79 -5.63 -21.33
C VAL A 350 -11.87 -6.14 -22.45
N PRO A 351 -10.79 -5.40 -22.79
CA PRO A 351 -9.99 -5.66 -23.99
C PRO A 351 -9.14 -6.94 -23.84
N SER A 352 -8.75 -7.56 -24.95
CA SER A 352 -8.08 -8.88 -24.95
C SER A 352 -6.74 -8.95 -24.21
N ARG A 353 -6.12 -7.80 -23.88
CA ARG A 353 -4.97 -7.71 -22.95
C ARG A 353 -5.29 -8.17 -21.51
N THR A 354 -6.56 -8.26 -21.15
CA THR A 354 -7.04 -8.77 -19.84
C THR A 354 -7.03 -10.30 -19.76
N LEU A 355 -6.75 -11.02 -20.86
CA LEU A 355 -6.74 -12.48 -20.89
C LEU A 355 -5.59 -13.05 -20.05
N GLN A 356 -5.91 -13.73 -18.95
CA GLN A 356 -4.96 -14.28 -17.98
C GLN A 356 -5.20 -15.77 -17.75
N GLU A 357 -4.15 -16.53 -17.45
CA GLU A 357 -4.25 -17.94 -17.04
C GLU A 357 -4.91 -18.05 -15.64
N VAL A 358 -5.87 -18.97 -15.50
CA VAL A 358 -6.51 -19.27 -14.21
C VAL A 358 -5.48 -19.92 -13.28
N PRO A 359 -5.22 -19.38 -12.07
CA PRO A 359 -4.18 -19.91 -11.20
C PRO A 359 -4.43 -21.37 -10.79
N ALA A 360 -3.40 -22.21 -10.94
CA ALA A 360 -3.46 -23.63 -10.61
C ALA A 360 -3.51 -23.89 -9.09
N GLY A 361 -4.69 -23.69 -8.49
CA GLY A 361 -4.91 -23.81 -7.05
C GLY A 361 -6.33 -24.24 -6.68
N GLY A 362 -6.56 -24.51 -5.39
CA GLY A 362 -7.89 -24.90 -4.89
C GLY A 362 -8.92 -23.77 -4.99
N SER A 363 -8.53 -22.54 -4.62
CA SER A 363 -9.42 -21.38 -4.51
C SER A 363 -10.07 -20.96 -5.82
N TYR A 364 -9.37 -21.09 -6.95
CA TYR A 364 -9.84 -20.60 -8.26
C TYR A 364 -10.63 -21.64 -9.08
N ARG A 365 -10.92 -22.82 -8.53
CA ARG A 365 -11.67 -23.90 -9.21
C ARG A 365 -13.12 -23.55 -9.59
N PHE A 366 -13.64 -22.42 -9.14
CA PHE A 366 -14.93 -21.90 -9.62
C PHE A 366 -14.81 -21.33 -11.04
N LEU A 367 -13.65 -20.77 -11.43
CA LEU A 367 -13.38 -20.31 -12.78
C LEU A 367 -13.20 -21.52 -13.71
N ARG A 368 -14.19 -21.76 -14.56
CA ARG A 368 -14.19 -22.79 -15.59
C ARG A 368 -13.93 -22.09 -16.92
N SER A 369 -12.79 -22.36 -17.56
CA SER A 369 -12.54 -21.84 -18.92
C SER A 369 -13.54 -22.47 -19.89
N GLY A 370 -14.55 -21.69 -20.27
CA GLY A 370 -15.43 -21.96 -21.40
C GLY A 370 -14.65 -21.97 -22.72
N ALA A 371 -15.27 -22.59 -23.73
CA ALA A 371 -14.77 -22.72 -25.10
C ALA A 371 -13.38 -23.39 -25.28
N SER A 372 -13.03 -23.57 -26.55
CA SER A 372 -11.87 -24.31 -27.02
C SER A 372 -10.66 -23.44 -27.40
N GLU A 373 -10.84 -22.12 -27.50
CA GLU A 373 -9.87 -21.20 -28.08
C GLU A 373 -8.74 -20.85 -27.09
N HIS A 374 -9.08 -20.66 -25.81
CA HIS A 374 -8.15 -20.20 -24.76
C HIS A 374 -8.24 -21.08 -23.50
N ARG A 375 -8.01 -22.39 -23.66
CA ARG A 375 -8.09 -23.39 -22.56
C ARG A 375 -7.26 -22.97 -21.34
N GLY A 376 -7.92 -22.86 -20.19
CA GLY A 376 -7.28 -22.47 -18.92
C GLY A 376 -7.09 -20.96 -18.74
N GLN A 377 -7.61 -20.12 -19.63
CA GLN A 377 -7.56 -18.66 -19.51
C GLN A 377 -8.96 -18.05 -19.29
N VAL A 378 -9.00 -16.82 -18.78
CA VAL A 378 -10.19 -15.97 -18.62
C VAL A 378 -9.84 -14.50 -18.88
N TYR A 379 -10.77 -13.70 -19.38
CA TYR A 379 -10.63 -12.24 -19.42
C TYR A 379 -10.87 -11.72 -18.00
N LEU A 380 -9.84 -11.13 -17.38
CA LEU A 380 -9.85 -10.73 -15.98
C LEU A 380 -9.59 -9.23 -15.85
N LEU A 381 -10.63 -8.47 -15.50
CA LEU A 381 -10.43 -7.19 -14.81
C LEU A 381 -9.97 -7.53 -13.40
N ALA A 382 -8.70 -7.28 -13.08
CA ALA A 382 -8.17 -7.54 -11.75
C ALA A 382 -8.68 -6.50 -10.74
N GLN A 383 -8.92 -6.93 -9.50
CA GLN A 383 -9.01 -6.00 -8.37
C GLN A 383 -7.70 -5.21 -8.22
N ALA A 384 -7.80 -3.93 -7.88
CA ALA A 384 -6.65 -3.03 -7.80
C ALA A 384 -5.62 -3.39 -6.72
N VAL A 385 -6.03 -4.13 -5.67
CA VAL A 385 -5.18 -4.53 -4.53
C VAL A 385 -5.53 -5.95 -4.08
N LEU A 386 -4.53 -6.79 -3.76
CA LEU A 386 -4.73 -8.16 -3.26
C LEU A 386 -4.97 -8.24 -1.74
N GLY A 387 -6.23 -8.08 -1.33
CA GLY A 387 -6.67 -8.47 0.02
C GLY A 387 -8.08 -8.00 0.36
N LYS A 388 -8.54 -8.25 1.60
CA LYS A 388 -9.60 -7.43 2.22
C LYS A 388 -8.94 -6.18 2.79
N HIS A 389 -8.26 -5.45 1.91
CA HIS A 389 -7.38 -4.35 2.30
C HIS A 389 -8.16 -3.05 2.38
N VAL A 390 -8.08 -2.45 3.56
CA VAL A 390 -8.33 -1.03 3.76
C VAL A 390 -6.96 -0.41 3.95
N HIS A 391 -6.32 -0.11 2.81
CA HIS A 391 -5.35 0.98 2.70
C HIS A 391 -6.14 2.25 2.32
N GLY A 392 -5.52 3.42 2.41
CA GLY A 392 -6.13 4.65 1.90
C GLY A 392 -6.20 4.63 0.36
N GLU A 393 -7.00 5.51 -0.22
CA GLU A 393 -6.99 5.77 -1.67
C GLU A 393 -5.65 6.41 -2.16
N ILE A 394 -4.67 6.60 -1.25
CA ILE A 394 -3.48 7.46 -1.38
C ILE A 394 -2.20 6.74 -0.93
N ASP A 395 -1.11 6.96 -1.68
CA ASP A 395 0.24 6.45 -1.42
C ASP A 395 0.88 7.15 -0.21
N PRO A 396 1.38 6.40 0.80
CA PRO A 396 1.93 6.97 2.02
C PRO A 396 3.38 7.47 1.92
N HIS A 397 4.14 7.13 0.88
CA HIS A 397 5.61 7.31 0.80
C HIS A 397 6.02 8.74 0.38
N ILE A 398 5.29 9.74 0.89
CA ILE A 398 5.30 11.14 0.45
C ILE A 398 6.69 11.79 0.44
N TRP A 399 7.61 11.34 1.30
CA TRP A 399 8.95 11.92 1.45
C TRP A 399 9.83 11.76 0.21
N HIS A 400 9.50 10.86 -0.71
CA HIS A 400 10.23 10.74 -1.98
C HIS A 400 10.04 11.92 -2.94
N SER A 401 9.15 12.87 -2.62
CA SER A 401 9.12 14.21 -3.20
C SER A 401 9.67 15.24 -2.21
N VAL A 402 10.76 15.93 -2.56
CA VAL A 402 11.28 17.02 -1.70
C VAL A 402 10.27 18.16 -1.50
N PRO A 403 9.46 18.57 -2.50
CA PRO A 403 8.29 19.43 -2.27
C PRO A 403 7.34 18.94 -1.15
N ASN A 404 7.06 17.63 -1.08
CA ASN A 404 6.25 17.07 0.01
C ASN A 404 7.00 17.04 1.35
N ALA A 405 8.31 16.80 1.36
CA ALA A 405 9.13 16.91 2.56
C ALA A 405 9.18 18.36 3.11
N LYS A 406 9.22 19.37 2.23
CA LYS A 406 9.08 20.80 2.59
C LYS A 406 7.73 21.10 3.25
N ALA A 407 6.64 20.59 2.69
CA ALA A 407 5.31 20.71 3.30
C ALA A 407 5.23 19.97 4.66
N SER A 408 5.81 18.77 4.75
CA SER A 408 5.91 17.98 5.99
C SER A 408 6.66 18.74 7.09
N VAL A 409 7.77 19.40 6.75
CA VAL A 409 8.54 20.28 7.65
C VAL A 409 7.68 21.42 8.21
N GLN A 410 6.77 22.00 7.42
CA GLN A 410 5.85 23.04 7.90
C GLN A 410 4.74 22.49 8.80
N VAL A 411 4.21 21.28 8.53
CA VAL A 411 3.28 20.58 9.42
C VAL A 411 3.95 20.24 10.77
N ILE A 412 5.19 19.74 10.74
CA ILE A 412 5.96 19.37 11.94
C ILE A 412 6.29 20.62 12.77
N ARG A 413 6.69 21.73 12.14
CA ARG A 413 6.87 23.03 12.81
C ARG A 413 5.64 23.40 13.63
N ASP A 414 4.45 23.29 13.05
CA ASP A 414 3.21 23.69 13.73
C ASP A 414 2.87 22.76 14.90
N ALA A 415 3.12 21.46 14.76
CA ALA A 415 2.99 20.49 15.84
C ALA A 415 3.94 20.81 17.01
N LEU A 416 5.20 21.17 16.72
CA LEU A 416 6.19 21.60 17.73
C LEU A 416 5.81 22.93 18.38
N ILE A 417 5.32 23.92 17.62
CA ILE A 417 4.79 25.19 18.14
C ILE A 417 3.59 24.96 19.06
N SER A 418 2.69 24.03 18.71
CA SER A 418 1.53 23.70 19.53
C SER A 418 1.89 22.95 20.82
N ALA A 419 3.06 22.29 20.87
CA ALA A 419 3.55 21.56 22.04
C ALA A 419 4.47 22.41 22.96
N ASP A 420 5.29 23.30 22.37
CA ASP A 420 6.10 24.31 23.07
C ASP A 420 5.93 25.70 22.40
N PRO A 421 4.88 26.46 22.77
CA PRO A 421 4.69 27.83 22.26
C PRO A 421 5.83 28.79 22.60
N ALA A 422 6.62 28.51 23.64
CA ALA A 422 7.78 29.31 24.01
C ALA A 422 9.01 29.04 23.11
N GLY A 423 8.97 28.01 22.27
CA GLY A 423 9.97 27.71 21.24
C GLY A 423 9.67 28.30 19.86
N ALA A 424 8.50 28.92 19.67
CA ALA A 424 7.95 29.19 18.33
C ALA A 424 8.86 30.03 17.40
N SER A 425 9.57 31.02 17.94
CA SER A 425 10.54 31.81 17.16
C SER A 425 11.72 30.97 16.67
N GLU A 426 12.23 30.07 17.51
CA GLU A 426 13.35 29.18 17.15
C GLU A 426 12.90 28.13 16.13
N TYR A 427 11.73 27.50 16.33
CA TYR A 427 11.17 26.54 15.38
C TYR A 427 10.90 27.19 14.01
N ALA A 428 10.45 28.44 13.96
CA ALA A 428 10.31 29.20 12.73
C ALA A 428 11.66 29.46 12.04
N THR A 429 12.66 30.00 12.77
CA THR A 429 14.01 30.25 12.21
C THR A 429 14.70 28.97 11.73
N ARG A 430 14.56 27.85 12.44
CA ARG A 430 15.09 26.55 12.02
C ARG A 430 14.34 26.00 10.80
N THR A 431 13.02 26.16 10.74
CA THR A 431 12.23 25.82 9.54
C THR A 431 12.72 26.59 8.31
N GLU A 432 12.98 27.89 8.42
CA GLU A 432 13.53 28.68 7.31
C GLU A 432 14.92 28.20 6.85
N GLN A 433 15.71 27.58 7.72
CA GLN A 433 17.01 27.01 7.36
C GLN A 433 16.83 25.66 6.64
N VAL A 434 16.07 24.74 7.23
CA VAL A 434 15.75 23.42 6.64
C VAL A 434 15.11 23.59 5.26
N MET A 435 14.20 24.56 5.08
CA MET A 435 13.56 24.83 3.78
C MET A 435 14.57 25.23 2.69
N LYS A 436 15.63 25.99 3.03
CA LYS A 436 16.71 26.36 2.08
C LYS A 436 17.59 25.17 1.72
N GLU A 437 17.85 24.29 2.70
CA GLU A 437 18.60 23.05 2.50
C GLU A 437 17.82 22.06 1.62
N LEU A 438 16.50 21.99 1.80
CA LEU A 438 15.60 21.23 0.92
C LEU A 438 15.47 21.85 -0.49
N ASP A 439 15.48 23.18 -0.65
CA ASP A 439 15.55 23.80 -1.98
C ASP A 439 16.88 23.50 -2.70
N ALA A 440 18.00 23.51 -1.97
CA ALA A 440 19.30 23.10 -2.51
C ALA A 440 19.34 21.60 -2.87
N LEU A 441 18.66 20.75 -2.11
CA LEU A 441 18.50 19.32 -2.39
C LEU A 441 17.66 19.08 -3.65
N ASP A 442 16.47 19.70 -3.76
CA ASP A 442 15.59 19.53 -4.92
C ASP A 442 16.27 19.96 -6.23
N ALA A 443 17.05 21.05 -6.20
CA ALA A 443 17.86 21.50 -7.32
C ALA A 443 18.92 20.46 -7.75
N GLN A 444 19.63 19.85 -6.79
CA GLN A 444 20.62 18.80 -7.06
C GLN A 444 19.96 17.54 -7.64
N LEU A 445 18.84 17.09 -7.07
CA LEU A 445 18.09 15.94 -7.56
C LEU A 445 17.59 16.19 -8.99
N ARG A 446 17.04 17.37 -9.29
CA ARG A 446 16.63 17.76 -10.66
C ARG A 446 17.80 17.78 -11.63
N GLN A 447 19.00 18.18 -11.20
CA GLN A 447 20.20 18.11 -12.04
C GLN A 447 20.61 16.67 -12.35
N VAL A 448 20.63 15.78 -11.34
CA VAL A 448 20.99 14.36 -11.53
C VAL A 448 19.96 13.63 -12.39
N TYR A 449 18.68 13.68 -12.03
CA TYR A 449 17.60 13.02 -12.77
C TYR A 449 17.34 13.66 -14.15
N GLY A 450 17.62 14.96 -14.31
CA GLY A 450 17.59 15.64 -15.61
C GLY A 450 18.68 15.14 -16.57
N GLY A 451 19.84 14.71 -16.05
CA GLY A 451 20.94 14.16 -16.85
C GLY A 451 20.76 12.71 -17.32
N LEU A 452 19.73 11.99 -16.86
CA LEU A 452 19.52 10.58 -17.20
C LEU A 452 19.00 10.39 -18.64
N PRO A 453 19.53 9.38 -19.38
CA PRO A 453 18.94 8.98 -20.66
C PRO A 453 17.56 8.35 -20.44
N GLU A 454 16.71 8.41 -21.46
CA GLU A 454 15.32 7.94 -21.41
C GLU A 454 15.19 6.47 -20.99
N SER A 455 16.07 5.60 -21.49
CA SER A 455 16.15 4.18 -21.12
C SER A 455 16.47 3.92 -19.64
N ALA A 456 17.01 4.90 -18.91
CA ALA A 456 17.29 4.81 -17.47
C ALA A 456 16.23 5.47 -16.58
N ARG A 457 15.14 6.01 -17.17
CA ARG A 457 14.00 6.55 -16.42
C ARG A 457 13.05 5.47 -15.90
N ASN A 458 13.11 4.27 -16.49
CA ASN A 458 12.33 3.10 -16.08
C ASN A 458 12.99 2.40 -14.88
N LEU A 459 12.41 2.55 -13.69
CA LEU A 459 12.83 1.90 -12.46
C LEU A 459 12.08 0.58 -12.25
N VAL A 460 12.78 -0.46 -11.82
CA VAL A 460 12.19 -1.72 -11.33
C VAL A 460 12.62 -1.92 -9.89
N THR A 461 11.68 -2.02 -8.96
CA THR A 461 11.92 -1.91 -7.50
C THR A 461 11.42 -3.14 -6.71
N THR A 462 11.82 -3.26 -5.45
CA THR A 462 11.24 -4.23 -4.49
C THR A 462 9.74 -4.02 -4.28
N HIS A 463 9.31 -2.79 -4.04
CA HIS A 463 7.93 -2.44 -3.78
C HIS A 463 7.58 -1.05 -4.32
N ASP A 464 6.30 -0.70 -4.24
CA ASP A 464 5.74 0.55 -4.77
C ASP A 464 5.91 1.74 -3.80
N GLY A 465 7.13 1.97 -3.32
CA GLY A 465 7.48 3.11 -2.46
C GLY A 465 7.90 4.37 -3.24
N TYR A 466 8.23 4.22 -4.53
CA TYR A 466 9.02 5.22 -5.28
C TYR A 466 8.17 6.12 -6.20
N ARG A 467 6.84 6.07 -6.09
CA ARG A 467 5.88 6.83 -6.91
C ARG A 467 6.14 8.34 -6.92
N TYR A 468 6.24 8.94 -5.73
CA TYR A 468 6.52 10.37 -5.57
C TYR A 468 7.91 10.78 -6.08
N LEU A 469 8.89 9.86 -6.13
CA LEU A 469 10.20 10.12 -6.78
C LEU A 469 10.01 10.23 -8.29
N ALA A 470 9.26 9.29 -8.86
CA ALA A 470 9.01 9.18 -10.29
C ALA A 470 8.22 10.40 -10.82
N SER A 471 7.14 10.78 -10.16
CA SER A 471 6.32 11.94 -10.53
C SER A 471 7.07 13.27 -10.39
N THR A 472 7.88 13.43 -9.33
CA THR A 472 8.57 14.70 -9.03
C THR A 472 9.78 14.97 -9.93
N TYR A 473 10.47 13.91 -10.38
CA TYR A 473 11.75 14.00 -11.11
C TYR A 473 11.73 13.43 -12.54
N GLY A 474 10.58 12.97 -13.03
CA GLY A 474 10.42 12.48 -14.40
C GLY A 474 11.07 11.11 -14.62
N LEU A 475 10.77 10.18 -13.71
CA LEU A 475 11.07 8.75 -13.83
C LEU A 475 9.75 7.97 -13.97
N HIS A 476 9.82 6.66 -14.16
CA HIS A 476 8.66 5.78 -14.30
C HIS A 476 8.88 4.50 -13.49
N ILE A 477 7.87 4.06 -12.72
CA ILE A 477 7.90 2.74 -12.08
C ILE A 477 7.43 1.72 -13.11
N ALA A 478 8.37 0.96 -13.67
CA ALA A 478 8.13 -0.03 -14.70
C ALA A 478 7.61 -1.37 -14.16
N GLY A 479 7.81 -1.62 -12.86
CA GLY A 479 7.25 -2.77 -12.15
C GLY A 479 7.91 -2.94 -10.79
N PHE A 480 7.20 -3.62 -9.88
CA PHE A 480 7.69 -3.95 -8.54
C PHE A 480 7.31 -5.38 -8.14
N VAL A 481 7.81 -5.84 -6.98
CA VAL A 481 7.87 -7.27 -6.63
C VAL A 481 6.85 -7.68 -5.56
N SER A 482 6.60 -6.79 -4.60
CA SER A 482 5.72 -6.97 -3.44
C SER A 482 5.05 -5.62 -3.11
N ALA A 483 3.91 -5.62 -2.42
CA ALA A 483 3.30 -4.37 -1.92
C ALA A 483 4.12 -3.73 -0.77
N SER A 484 4.98 -4.50 -0.09
CA SER A 484 5.90 -4.01 0.95
C SER A 484 7.30 -4.60 0.82
N ALA A 485 8.32 -3.86 1.28
CA ALA A 485 9.73 -4.24 1.16
C ALA A 485 10.07 -5.64 1.71
N SER A 486 9.38 -6.07 2.77
CA SER A 486 9.61 -7.32 3.51
C SER A 486 8.77 -8.53 3.07
N GLY A 487 7.86 -8.37 2.10
CA GLY A 487 7.07 -9.49 1.57
C GLY A 487 7.87 -10.40 0.63
N GLU A 488 7.75 -11.73 0.79
CA GLU A 488 8.26 -12.66 -0.25
C GLU A 488 7.30 -12.67 -1.46
N PRO A 489 7.78 -12.41 -2.68
CA PRO A 489 6.93 -12.42 -3.88
C PRO A 489 6.44 -13.81 -4.26
N SER A 490 5.19 -13.87 -4.71
CA SER A 490 4.62 -15.06 -5.35
C SER A 490 5.37 -15.47 -6.62
N ILE A 491 5.20 -16.73 -7.02
CA ILE A 491 5.74 -17.25 -8.29
C ILE A 491 5.26 -16.42 -9.50
N GLN A 492 4.03 -15.91 -9.45
CA GLN A 492 3.45 -15.08 -10.52
C GLN A 492 4.10 -13.70 -10.60
N GLN A 493 4.33 -13.02 -9.47
CA GLN A 493 5.09 -11.76 -9.43
C GLN A 493 6.50 -11.96 -10.01
N ARG A 494 7.21 -13.03 -9.61
CA ARG A 494 8.54 -13.38 -10.17
C ARG A 494 8.52 -13.58 -11.69
N GLN A 495 7.49 -14.23 -12.23
CA GLN A 495 7.35 -14.45 -13.68
C GLN A 495 6.96 -13.19 -14.46
N ARG A 496 6.06 -12.36 -13.94
CA ARG A 496 5.70 -11.05 -14.53
C ARG A 496 6.93 -10.17 -14.61
N LEU A 497 7.64 -10.03 -13.49
CA LEU A 497 8.84 -9.22 -13.35
C LEU A 497 9.96 -9.63 -14.32
N ARG A 498 10.16 -10.93 -14.54
CA ARG A 498 11.13 -11.40 -15.55
C ARG A 498 10.78 -10.89 -16.95
N ARG A 499 9.51 -10.98 -17.38
CA ARG A 499 9.05 -10.43 -18.66
C ARG A 499 9.26 -8.92 -18.71
N THR A 500 8.88 -8.18 -17.67
CA THR A 500 9.13 -6.72 -17.56
C THR A 500 10.60 -6.36 -17.80
N VAL A 501 11.53 -7.14 -17.22
CA VAL A 501 12.98 -6.94 -17.38
C VAL A 501 13.47 -7.32 -18.78
N GLU A 502 12.98 -8.43 -19.35
CA GLU A 502 13.29 -8.91 -20.71
C GLU A 502 12.78 -7.95 -21.80
N ASP A 503 11.53 -7.48 -21.68
CA ASP A 503 10.84 -6.64 -22.67
C ASP A 503 11.34 -5.19 -22.66
N LEU A 504 11.47 -4.58 -21.47
CA LEU A 504 11.85 -3.15 -21.34
C LEU A 504 13.36 -2.91 -21.34
N LYS A 505 14.17 -3.97 -21.21
CA LYS A 505 15.66 -3.92 -21.23
C LYS A 505 16.23 -2.91 -20.23
N VAL A 506 15.68 -2.90 -19.03
CA VAL A 506 16.03 -1.95 -17.96
C VAL A 506 17.52 -2.09 -17.55
N PRO A 507 18.23 -0.98 -17.31
CA PRO A 507 19.68 -1.00 -17.12
C PRO A 507 20.13 -1.53 -15.75
N ALA A 508 19.20 -1.60 -14.79
CA ALA A 508 19.36 -2.20 -13.47
C ALA A 508 18.00 -2.52 -12.81
N ILE A 509 18.03 -3.37 -11.77
CA ILE A 509 16.94 -3.62 -10.82
C ILE A 509 17.36 -3.06 -9.45
N TYR A 510 16.44 -2.45 -8.71
CA TYR A 510 16.73 -1.76 -7.45
C TYR A 510 16.16 -2.50 -6.24
N LEU A 511 17.02 -2.76 -5.25
CA LEU A 511 16.71 -3.44 -4.01
C LEU A 511 16.47 -2.42 -2.88
N ASP A 512 15.52 -2.67 -1.97
CA ASP A 512 15.36 -1.85 -0.77
C ASP A 512 16.50 -2.09 0.22
N LYS A 513 17.06 -1.02 0.81
CA LYS A 513 18.18 -1.09 1.76
C LYS A 513 17.88 -1.98 2.98
N SER A 514 16.64 -1.98 3.48
CA SER A 514 16.22 -2.77 4.64
C SER A 514 16.09 -4.27 4.33
N THR A 515 15.83 -4.64 3.06
CA THR A 515 15.58 -6.04 2.67
C THR A 515 16.52 -6.61 1.59
N ALA A 516 17.48 -5.84 1.08
CA ALA A 516 18.49 -6.28 0.11
C ALA A 516 19.33 -7.48 0.60
N MET A 517 19.59 -7.57 1.91
CA MET A 517 20.26 -8.73 2.52
C MET A 517 19.33 -9.93 2.81
N ARG A 518 18.02 -9.79 2.56
CA ARG A 518 16.96 -10.74 2.95
C ARG A 518 16.11 -11.25 1.78
N SER A 519 16.13 -10.58 0.63
CA SER A 519 15.36 -10.96 -0.57
C SER A 519 16.28 -11.57 -1.65
N PRO A 520 16.59 -12.88 -1.59
CA PRO A 520 17.45 -13.53 -2.59
C PRO A 520 16.81 -13.58 -3.99
N VAL A 521 15.47 -13.52 -4.06
CA VAL A 521 14.69 -13.61 -5.30
C VAL A 521 15.13 -12.58 -6.34
N LEU A 522 15.29 -11.32 -5.94
CA LEU A 522 15.58 -10.24 -6.88
C LEU A 522 17.01 -10.28 -7.38
N THR A 523 17.96 -10.59 -6.49
CA THR A 523 19.36 -10.81 -6.83
C THR A 523 19.50 -11.99 -7.81
N GLU A 524 18.74 -13.07 -7.60
CA GLU A 524 18.74 -14.22 -8.50
C GLU A 524 18.07 -13.91 -9.85
N LEU A 525 16.96 -13.16 -9.87
CA LEU A 525 16.34 -12.74 -11.14
C LEU A 525 17.26 -11.80 -11.94
N ALA A 526 17.91 -10.84 -11.29
CA ALA A 526 18.89 -9.97 -11.93
C ALA A 526 20.05 -10.80 -12.53
N ARG A 527 20.49 -11.84 -11.81
CA ARG A 527 21.52 -12.79 -12.26
C ARG A 527 21.03 -13.66 -13.44
N GLU A 528 19.77 -14.11 -13.45
CA GLU A 528 19.15 -14.83 -14.57
C GLU A 528 19.07 -13.93 -15.83
N ALA A 529 18.61 -12.69 -15.67
CA ALA A 529 18.44 -11.72 -16.76
C ALA A 529 19.73 -10.99 -17.16
N GLN A 530 20.85 -11.25 -16.47
CA GLN A 530 22.16 -10.57 -16.63
C GLN A 530 22.14 -9.04 -16.39
N VAL A 531 21.11 -8.54 -15.71
CA VAL A 531 20.91 -7.11 -15.39
C VAL A 531 21.63 -6.74 -14.08
N ARG A 532 22.07 -5.48 -13.96
CA ARG A 532 22.76 -4.95 -12.78
C ARG A 532 21.81 -4.80 -11.59
N THR A 533 22.35 -4.77 -10.37
CA THR A 533 21.57 -4.44 -9.16
C THR A 533 22.03 -3.15 -8.49
N GLY A 534 21.09 -2.28 -8.14
CA GLY A 534 21.31 -1.13 -7.26
C GLY A 534 20.65 -1.33 -5.90
N VAL A 535 21.02 -0.54 -4.89
CA VAL A 535 20.36 -0.51 -3.59
C VAL A 535 19.87 0.91 -3.30
N LEU A 536 18.56 1.04 -3.02
CA LEU A 536 17.88 2.29 -2.72
C LEU A 536 17.29 2.24 -1.31
N TYR A 537 17.21 3.39 -0.66
CA TYR A 537 16.44 3.60 0.56
C TYR A 537 14.99 3.93 0.21
N SER A 538 14.02 3.24 0.81
CA SER A 538 12.62 3.66 0.78
C SER A 538 12.25 4.36 2.09
N ASP A 539 11.95 3.58 3.15
CA ASP A 539 11.15 4.06 4.29
C ASP A 539 11.97 4.35 5.56
N THR A 540 13.30 4.28 5.46
CA THR A 540 14.19 4.20 6.62
C THR A 540 15.53 4.89 6.39
N LEU A 541 16.17 5.30 7.48
CA LEU A 541 17.52 5.88 7.51
C LEU A 541 18.50 4.89 8.16
N ASP A 542 19.80 5.03 7.92
CA ASP A 542 20.84 4.18 8.55
C ASP A 542 22.14 4.96 8.86
N ALA A 543 23.20 4.27 9.27
CA ALA A 543 24.48 4.92 9.60
C ALA A 543 25.27 5.45 8.37
N GLN A 544 24.84 5.13 7.14
CA GLN A 544 25.43 5.64 5.90
C GLN A 544 24.63 6.83 5.34
N ALA A 545 23.31 6.83 5.54
CA ALA A 545 22.43 7.98 5.30
C ALA A 545 21.62 8.31 6.57
N PRO A 546 22.23 8.94 7.59
CA PRO A 546 21.56 9.29 8.84
C PRO A 546 20.58 10.46 8.73
N HIS A 547 20.60 11.20 7.62
CA HIS A 547 19.68 12.30 7.33
C HIS A 547 18.93 12.12 6.00
N TYR A 548 17.70 12.61 5.93
CA TYR A 548 16.82 12.56 4.76
C TYR A 548 17.49 13.08 3.47
N ALA A 549 18.26 14.17 3.55
CA ALA A 549 18.96 14.71 2.38
C ALA A 549 20.03 13.73 1.82
N GLN A 550 20.71 13.00 2.69
CA GLN A 550 21.71 11.99 2.29
C GLN A 550 21.01 10.76 1.69
N MET A 551 19.87 10.36 2.25
CA MET A 551 19.04 9.27 1.72
C MET A 551 18.60 9.54 0.27
N MET A 552 18.09 10.75 0.01
CA MET A 552 17.65 11.16 -1.32
C MET A 552 18.81 11.29 -2.32
N LEU A 553 19.97 11.82 -1.90
CA LEU A 553 21.16 11.89 -2.75
C LEU A 553 21.75 10.50 -3.05
N ALA A 554 21.81 9.61 -2.06
CA ALA A 554 22.27 8.23 -2.26
C ALA A 554 21.41 7.49 -3.30
N ASN A 555 20.08 7.66 -3.24
CA ASN A 555 19.18 7.11 -4.26
C ASN A 555 19.48 7.66 -5.67
N ALA A 556 19.64 8.99 -5.79
CA ALA A 556 19.94 9.63 -7.07
C ALA A 556 21.30 9.17 -7.65
N HIS A 557 22.32 9.03 -6.80
CA HIS A 557 23.63 8.51 -7.17
C HIS A 557 23.56 7.05 -7.62
N THR A 558 22.90 6.17 -6.86
CA THR A 558 22.71 4.75 -7.25
C THR A 558 22.01 4.64 -8.61
N ILE A 559 20.93 5.40 -8.85
CA ILE A 559 20.21 5.39 -10.13
C ILE A 559 21.11 5.91 -11.26
N ALA A 560 21.88 6.98 -11.04
CA ALA A 560 22.82 7.50 -12.03
C ALA A 560 23.96 6.53 -12.36
N LEU A 561 24.56 5.86 -11.37
CA LEU A 561 25.57 4.82 -11.58
C LEU A 561 24.98 3.61 -12.34
N CYS A 562 23.82 3.13 -11.90
CA CYS A 562 23.08 2.07 -12.57
C CYS A 562 22.55 2.44 -13.97
N SER A 563 22.52 3.72 -14.36
CA SER A 563 22.22 4.12 -15.74
C SER A 563 23.35 3.79 -16.72
N GLY A 564 24.60 3.70 -16.24
CA GLY A 564 25.79 3.63 -17.11
C GLY A 564 26.36 4.99 -17.54
N ALA A 565 25.95 6.09 -16.91
CA ALA A 565 26.49 7.43 -17.17
C ALA A 565 27.99 7.60 -16.81
N SER A 566 28.59 6.62 -16.10
CA SER A 566 29.99 6.60 -15.69
C SER A 566 30.73 5.38 -16.24
N SER A 567 31.67 5.64 -17.16
CA SER A 567 32.64 4.73 -17.80
C SER A 567 32.09 3.50 -18.56
N GLY A 568 32.48 3.39 -19.84
CA GLY A 568 32.11 2.25 -20.69
C GLY A 568 33.00 1.03 -20.45
N GLY A 569 32.46 0.02 -19.75
CA GLY A 569 33.07 -1.31 -19.62
C GLY A 569 32.01 -2.39 -19.40
N ASP A 570 32.18 -3.55 -20.05
CA ASP A 570 31.26 -4.69 -19.92
C ASP A 570 31.17 -5.14 -18.45
N SER A 571 29.95 -5.05 -17.90
CA SER A 571 29.66 -5.21 -16.47
C SER A 571 28.30 -5.90 -16.23
N SER A 572 27.94 -6.83 -17.12
CA SER A 572 26.73 -7.65 -17.02
C SER A 572 26.70 -8.45 -15.70
N GLY A 573 25.61 -8.33 -14.95
CA GLY A 573 25.45 -8.96 -13.63
C GLY A 573 26.26 -8.37 -12.47
N ALA A 574 26.89 -7.19 -12.63
CA ALA A 574 27.56 -6.50 -11.52
C ALA A 574 26.60 -5.67 -10.65
N SER A 575 26.94 -5.46 -9.38
CA SER A 575 26.26 -4.51 -8.49
C SER A 575 26.75 -3.07 -8.73
N CYS A 576 25.84 -2.10 -8.75
CA CYS A 576 26.12 -0.66 -8.83
C CYS A 576 26.56 -0.06 -7.48
N SER A 577 27.27 -0.81 -6.64
CA SER A 577 27.80 -0.27 -5.38
C SER A 577 28.92 0.73 -5.65
N GLU A 578 28.89 1.88 -4.98
CA GLU A 578 30.07 2.76 -4.90
C GLU A 578 31.29 1.95 -4.43
N ALA A 579 32.38 2.01 -5.19
CA ALA A 579 33.68 1.63 -4.66
C ALA A 579 34.02 2.66 -3.56
N SER A 580 34.08 2.20 -2.31
CA SER A 580 34.18 3.07 -1.13
C SER A 580 35.32 4.10 -1.27
N ALA A 581 34.95 5.38 -1.31
CA ALA A 581 35.93 6.47 -1.28
C ALA A 581 36.72 6.42 0.03
N SER A 582 38.04 6.30 -0.09
CA SER A 582 39.02 6.17 1.00
C SER A 582 39.54 7.51 1.48
#